data_AF-A0A9N8H5R5-F1
#
_entry.id   AF-A0A9N8H5R5-F1
#
_cell.length_a   1.000
_cell.length_b   1.000
_cell.length_c   1.000
_cell.angle_alpha   90.00
_cell.angle_beta   90.00
_cell.angle_gamma   90.00
#
_symmetry.space_group_name_H-M   'P 1'
#
loop_
_entity.id
_entity.type
_entity.pdbx_description
1 polymer ?
#
loop_
_entity_poly.entity_id
_entity_poly.type
_entity_poly.pdbx_seq_one_letter_code
_entity_poly.pdbx_strand_id
1 'polypeptide(L)'
;MTIPMPTKSNSHHPRKALGLYTCFLVLQLCFHAEPCNGFSAPAVNGDSSAAKSAGSQQLQIAFVTGNEMKARELNMILAECTQDDVTHRSSSDDNNDNAKDANDSTTVNSSFVNLRVITVDLPEIQEVNTEAIAKEKALLGAQLAGGPCVVEDTSLQFTALGGMPGPYIKWFQERLGSEGLYNILTAYEDKSAQAVCTLAFCPYPHADPVLFTGVTHGTIVKPVPGRGFGWDSIFVPDNCDNAEEDENCTPEQRKPFSLMTTEEKNQKSHRGKAVRQWAAWLRRNQNELWERQGGRPAIGHKGLDFKCTSVEE
;
A
#
# COMPACT_ATOMS: atom_id res chain seq x y z
N MET A 1 -37.96 0.71 51.22
CA MET A 1 -38.44 0.11 49.95
C MET A 1 -37.32 -0.73 49.37
N THR A 2 -37.42 -2.04 49.53
CA THR A 2 -36.45 -3.04 49.06
C THR A 2 -37.01 -3.70 47.81
N ILE A 3 -36.25 -3.67 46.71
CA ILE A 3 -36.62 -4.27 45.42
C ILE A 3 -36.04 -5.69 45.38
N PRO A 4 -36.80 -6.75 45.06
CA PRO A 4 -36.30 -8.12 45.07
C PRO A 4 -35.61 -8.52 43.75
N MET A 5 -34.62 -9.39 43.85
CA MET A 5 -33.91 -10.00 42.71
C MET A 5 -34.74 -11.13 42.05
N PRO A 6 -34.58 -11.39 40.73
CA PRO A 6 -35.31 -12.44 40.05
C PRO A 6 -34.69 -13.83 40.25
N THR A 7 -35.56 -14.82 40.49
CA THR A 7 -35.23 -16.24 40.62
C THR A 7 -35.05 -16.92 39.26
N LYS A 8 -34.05 -17.79 39.16
CA LYS A 8 -33.78 -18.68 38.00
C LYS A 8 -34.92 -19.70 37.82
N SER A 9 -35.48 -19.80 36.61
CA SER A 9 -36.31 -20.94 36.21
C SER A 9 -35.46 -21.95 35.42
N ASN A 10 -35.52 -23.20 35.87
CA ASN A 10 -34.95 -24.37 35.19
C ASN A 10 -36.05 -25.00 34.33
N SER A 11 -35.83 -25.11 33.02
CA SER A 11 -36.60 -26.03 32.17
C SER A 11 -35.66 -26.97 31.43
N HIS A 12 -35.68 -28.23 31.84
CA HIS A 12 -35.03 -29.38 31.23
C HIS A 12 -35.73 -29.78 29.92
N HIS A 13 -34.99 -29.93 28.83
CA HIS A 13 -35.34 -30.82 27.73
C HIS A 13 -34.12 -31.52 27.12
N PRO A 14 -34.30 -32.74 26.58
CA PRO A 14 -33.32 -33.82 26.72
C PRO A 14 -32.27 -33.87 25.60
N ARG A 15 -31.10 -34.40 25.98
CA ARG A 15 -30.01 -34.79 25.08
C ARG A 15 -30.47 -35.92 24.15
N LYS A 16 -30.26 -35.75 22.85
CA LYS A 16 -30.10 -36.87 21.91
C LYS A 16 -28.72 -36.77 21.27
N ALA A 17 -27.93 -37.83 21.48
CA ALA A 17 -26.69 -38.10 20.81
C ALA A 17 -26.96 -38.77 19.45
N LEU A 18 -26.26 -38.35 18.41
CA LEU A 18 -25.95 -39.01 17.13
C LEU A 18 -25.15 -37.96 16.36
N GLY A 19 -23.95 -38.13 15.81
CA GLY A 19 -23.05 -39.24 15.56
C GLY A 19 -22.08 -38.69 14.52
N LEU A 20 -20.76 -38.85 14.72
CA LEU A 20 -19.75 -38.53 13.71
C LEU A 20 -20.09 -39.23 12.40
N TYR A 21 -20.21 -38.52 11.28
CA TYR A 21 -19.89 -39.05 9.94
C TYR A 21 -19.67 -37.86 8.98
N THR A 22 -18.44 -37.79 8.43
CA THR A 22 -18.06 -37.32 7.06
C THR A 22 -18.42 -35.87 6.68
N CYS A 23 -17.51 -34.88 6.59
CA CYS A 23 -16.29 -34.76 5.78
C CYS A 23 -16.41 -35.43 4.40
N PHE A 24 -16.24 -34.64 3.32
CA PHE A 24 -16.46 -34.90 1.88
C PHE A 24 -17.80 -34.40 1.31
N LEU A 25 -17.85 -33.11 0.94
CA LEU A 25 -18.63 -32.66 -0.22
C LEU A 25 -18.12 -31.31 -0.76
N VAL A 26 -16.85 -31.29 -1.19
CA VAL A 26 -16.31 -30.29 -2.14
C VAL A 26 -15.38 -31.03 -3.09
N LEU A 27 -15.93 -31.81 -4.02
CA LEU A 27 -15.24 -32.30 -5.22
C LEU A 27 -16.20 -33.16 -6.05
N GLN A 28 -16.89 -32.54 -7.00
CA GLN A 28 -17.14 -33.03 -8.37
C GLN A 28 -18.31 -32.24 -8.98
N LEU A 29 -18.10 -31.82 -10.24
CA LEU A 29 -18.98 -31.17 -11.24
C LEU A 29 -18.20 -29.95 -11.76
N CYS A 30 -17.58 -29.91 -12.94
CA CYS A 30 -17.54 -30.79 -14.09
C CYS A 30 -16.18 -30.60 -14.79
N PHE A 31 -15.41 -31.68 -14.93
CA PHE A 31 -14.42 -31.80 -15.99
C PHE A 31 -15.18 -32.07 -17.28
N HIS A 32 -15.33 -31.07 -18.15
CA HIS A 32 -15.56 -31.22 -19.60
C HIS A 32 -14.89 -30.01 -20.26
N ALA A 33 -13.56 -30.08 -20.38
CA ALA A 33 -12.80 -29.19 -21.26
C ALA A 33 -12.71 -29.89 -22.63
N GLU A 34 -13.52 -29.42 -23.59
CA GLU A 34 -13.24 -29.69 -25.01
C GLU A 34 -12.02 -28.85 -25.43
N PRO A 35 -11.14 -29.37 -26.31
CA PRO A 35 -9.99 -28.63 -26.78
C PRO A 35 -10.42 -27.59 -27.81
N CYS A 36 -10.43 -26.32 -27.42
CA CYS A 36 -10.47 -25.21 -28.39
C CYS A 36 -9.15 -25.16 -29.16
N ASN A 37 -9.13 -25.86 -30.29
CA ASN A 37 -8.21 -25.59 -31.39
C ASN A 37 -8.45 -24.17 -31.92
N GLY A 38 -7.38 -23.38 -32.03
CA GLY A 38 -7.35 -22.22 -32.91
C GLY A 38 -7.02 -20.89 -32.25
N PHE A 39 -5.79 -20.73 -31.75
CA PHE A 39 -5.07 -19.45 -31.85
C PHE A 39 -3.59 -19.76 -32.09
N SER A 40 -3.18 -19.71 -33.35
CA SER A 40 -1.78 -19.80 -33.75
C SER A 40 -1.06 -18.54 -33.25
N ALA A 41 -0.08 -18.71 -32.38
CA ALA A 41 0.93 -17.67 -32.16
C ALA A 41 1.63 -17.39 -33.52
N PRO A 42 1.85 -16.13 -33.92
CA PRO A 42 2.63 -15.86 -35.12
C PRO A 42 4.08 -16.28 -34.88
N ALA A 43 4.62 -17.06 -35.81
CA ALA A 43 6.03 -17.43 -35.85
C ALA A 43 6.88 -16.17 -35.95
N VAL A 44 7.76 -15.95 -34.97
CA VAL A 44 8.78 -14.90 -35.02
C VAL A 44 9.91 -15.43 -35.89
N ASN A 45 9.91 -15.03 -37.16
CA ASN A 45 11.08 -15.17 -38.01
C ASN A 45 12.23 -14.36 -37.39
N GLY A 46 13.36 -15.04 -37.17
CA GLY A 46 14.59 -14.40 -36.74
C GLY A 46 15.09 -13.46 -37.83
N ASP A 47 15.29 -12.20 -37.46
CA ASP A 47 16.17 -11.31 -38.18
C ASP A 47 17.17 -10.72 -37.19
N SER A 48 18.40 -11.20 -37.32
CA SER A 48 19.55 -10.86 -36.50
C SER A 48 20.25 -9.63 -37.07
N SER A 49 19.72 -8.43 -36.82
CA SER A 49 20.51 -7.19 -36.83
C SER A 49 19.67 -5.99 -36.40
N ALA A 50 19.71 -5.65 -35.12
CA ALA A 50 19.49 -4.29 -34.67
C ALA A 50 20.30 -4.09 -33.39
N ALA A 51 21.44 -3.43 -33.52
CA ALA A 51 22.12 -2.82 -32.38
C ALA A 51 21.15 -1.79 -31.78
N LYS A 52 20.42 -2.20 -30.73
CA LYS A 52 19.52 -1.32 -30.00
C LYS A 52 20.39 -0.37 -29.17
N SER A 53 20.22 0.92 -29.43
CA SER A 53 20.82 2.00 -28.65
C SER A 53 20.47 1.84 -27.18
N ALA A 54 21.43 2.14 -26.31
CA ALA A 54 21.26 2.20 -24.87
C ALA A 54 20.42 3.44 -24.49
N GLY A 55 19.13 3.42 -24.81
CA GLY A 55 18.15 4.33 -24.23
C GLY A 55 17.84 3.89 -22.81
N SER A 56 17.87 4.84 -21.86
CA SER A 56 17.52 4.64 -20.45
C SER A 56 16.23 3.84 -20.29
N GLN A 57 16.36 2.57 -19.92
CA GLN A 57 15.25 1.62 -19.88
C GLN A 57 14.57 1.67 -18.50
N GLN A 58 13.30 2.10 -18.47
CA GLN A 58 12.50 2.22 -17.25
C GLN A 58 11.76 0.91 -16.93
N LEU A 59 11.76 0.51 -15.66
CA LEU A 59 10.97 -0.62 -15.15
C LEU A 59 9.48 -0.34 -15.35
N GLN A 60 8.76 -1.27 -15.97
CA GLN A 60 7.31 -1.18 -16.13
C GLN A 60 6.64 -1.82 -14.93
N ILE A 61 5.91 -1.04 -14.13
CA ILE A 61 5.24 -1.54 -12.93
C ILE A 61 3.79 -1.07 -12.94
N ALA A 62 2.85 -2.00 -12.72
CA ALA A 62 1.46 -1.66 -12.51
C ALA A 62 1.22 -1.23 -11.06
N PHE A 63 0.52 -0.12 -10.84
CA PHE A 63 -0.07 0.19 -9.54
C PHE A 63 -1.56 -0.08 -9.58
N VAL A 64 -2.02 -1.10 -8.86
CA VAL A 64 -3.44 -1.46 -8.83
C VAL A 64 -4.08 -0.83 -7.60
N THR A 65 -5.01 0.09 -7.82
CA THR A 65 -5.69 0.82 -6.75
C THR A 65 -7.08 1.27 -7.19
N GLY A 66 -8.06 1.24 -6.29
CA GLY A 66 -9.36 1.88 -6.50
C GLY A 66 -9.38 3.38 -6.13
N ASN A 67 -8.25 3.94 -5.70
CA ASN A 67 -8.18 5.30 -5.16
C ASN A 67 -7.16 6.16 -5.94
N GLU A 68 -7.67 7.14 -6.68
CA GLU A 68 -6.87 8.06 -7.51
C GLU A 68 -5.95 8.98 -6.67
N MET A 69 -6.38 9.36 -5.47
CA MET A 69 -5.56 10.21 -4.60
C MET A 69 -4.32 9.45 -4.09
N LYS A 70 -4.44 8.16 -3.81
CA LYS A 70 -3.28 7.30 -3.49
C LYS A 70 -2.30 7.23 -4.67
N ALA A 71 -2.81 7.10 -5.90
CA ALA A 71 -1.98 7.09 -7.11
C ALA A 71 -1.23 8.41 -7.31
N ARG A 72 -1.89 9.54 -7.08
CA ARG A 72 -1.25 10.87 -7.15
C ARG A 72 -0.12 11.00 -6.14
N GLU A 73 -0.37 10.69 -4.86
CA GLU A 73 0.66 10.80 -3.82
C GLU A 73 1.85 9.87 -4.08
N LEU A 74 1.60 8.60 -4.41
CA LEU A 74 2.67 7.63 -4.70
C LEU A 74 3.53 8.09 -5.89
N ASN A 75 2.91 8.59 -6.96
CA ASN A 75 3.63 9.12 -8.12
C ASN A 75 4.52 10.32 -7.76
N MET A 76 4.01 11.24 -6.94
CA MET A 76 4.78 12.41 -6.48
C MET A 76 6.01 11.97 -5.67
N ILE A 77 5.81 11.08 -4.69
CA ILE A 77 6.91 10.60 -3.84
C ILE A 77 7.96 9.85 -4.67
N LEU A 78 7.55 9.01 -5.64
CA LEU A 78 8.49 8.33 -6.53
C LEU A 78 9.30 9.33 -7.38
N ALA A 79 8.67 10.42 -7.85
CA ALA A 79 9.35 11.45 -8.61
C ALA A 79 10.35 12.24 -7.74
N GLU A 80 9.98 12.62 -6.52
CA GLU A 80 10.87 13.25 -5.53
C GLU A 80 12.12 12.39 -5.30
N CYS A 81 11.91 11.08 -5.05
CA CYS A 81 13.01 10.15 -4.85
C CYS A 81 14.02 10.17 -6.01
N THR A 82 13.58 10.39 -7.25
CA THR A 82 14.48 10.44 -8.42
C THR A 82 15.28 11.72 -8.58
N GLN A 83 14.83 12.82 -7.97
CA GLN A 83 15.51 14.12 -8.08
C GLN A 83 16.70 14.23 -7.12
N ASP A 84 16.64 13.59 -5.94
CA ASP A 84 17.75 13.49 -4.99
C ASP A 84 19.03 12.88 -5.60
N ASP A 85 18.87 12.08 -6.67
CA ASP A 85 19.98 11.47 -7.42
C ASP A 85 20.65 12.45 -8.40
N VAL A 86 19.89 13.40 -8.96
CA VAL A 86 20.45 14.39 -9.89
C VAL A 86 21.32 15.36 -9.11
N THR A 87 20.82 15.87 -7.98
CA THR A 87 21.56 16.83 -7.14
C THR A 87 22.82 16.23 -6.50
N HIS A 88 22.83 14.92 -6.19
CA HIS A 88 24.04 14.23 -5.74
C HIS A 88 25.03 13.88 -6.87
N ARG A 89 24.59 13.85 -8.13
CA ARG A 89 25.46 13.66 -9.30
C ARG A 89 25.84 14.95 -10.02
N SER A 90 25.15 16.05 -9.73
CA SER A 90 25.31 17.36 -10.37
C SER A 90 25.91 18.40 -9.43
N SER A 91 26.90 18.03 -8.62
CA SER A 91 27.93 18.98 -8.18
C SER A 91 28.98 19.16 -9.29
N SER A 92 28.50 19.51 -10.49
CA SER A 92 29.25 20.04 -11.62
C SER A 92 28.25 20.47 -12.69
N ASP A 93 28.11 21.79 -12.78
CA ASP A 93 27.74 22.62 -13.93
C ASP A 93 26.28 22.67 -14.46
N ASP A 94 25.81 23.92 -14.37
CA ASP A 94 24.95 24.70 -15.26
C ASP A 94 23.41 24.66 -15.18
N ASN A 95 22.91 25.86 -14.85
CA ASN A 95 21.55 26.38 -14.92
C ASN A 95 20.93 26.22 -16.32
N ASN A 96 19.65 25.85 -16.39
CA ASN A 96 18.70 26.62 -17.20
C ASN A 96 17.24 26.33 -16.82
N ASP A 97 16.50 27.42 -16.61
CA ASP A 97 15.05 27.45 -16.48
C ASP A 97 14.36 27.11 -17.80
N ASN A 98 13.22 26.40 -17.74
CA ASN A 98 11.98 26.83 -18.41
C ASN A 98 10.82 25.87 -18.10
N ALA A 99 9.75 26.46 -17.58
CA ALA A 99 8.43 25.85 -17.50
C ALA A 99 7.75 25.81 -18.87
N LYS A 100 6.96 24.76 -19.17
CA LYS A 100 5.55 24.90 -19.59
C LYS A 100 4.86 23.57 -19.97
N ASP A 101 3.56 23.60 -19.64
CA ASP A 101 2.39 22.96 -20.25
C ASP A 101 1.94 21.57 -19.81
N ALA A 102 0.71 21.60 -19.26
CA ALA A 102 -0.11 20.50 -18.81
C ALA A 102 -0.80 19.81 -19.99
N ASN A 103 -0.79 18.48 -19.99
CA ASN A 103 -1.78 17.68 -20.70
C ASN A 103 -2.10 16.38 -19.94
N ASP A 104 -3.37 16.01 -20.01
CA ASP A 104 -4.11 15.01 -19.26
C ASP A 104 -3.74 13.56 -19.66
N SER A 105 -2.87 12.94 -18.86
CA SER A 105 -2.66 11.49 -18.70
C SER A 105 -1.58 11.35 -17.63
N THR A 106 -1.94 10.92 -16.41
CA THR A 106 -1.00 10.94 -15.26
C THR A 106 -0.03 9.75 -15.31
N THR A 107 0.81 9.71 -16.35
CA THR A 107 2.00 8.86 -16.43
C THR A 107 3.18 9.71 -15.96
N VAL A 108 3.56 9.60 -14.70
CA VAL A 108 4.74 10.29 -14.18
C VAL A 108 5.95 9.38 -14.36
N ASN A 109 6.88 9.81 -15.21
CA ASN A 109 8.16 9.14 -15.44
C ASN A 109 9.10 9.46 -14.28
N SER A 110 9.28 8.51 -13.35
CA SER A 110 10.50 8.50 -12.55
C SER A 110 11.65 8.05 -13.47
N SER A 111 12.88 8.53 -13.26
CA SER A 111 14.02 8.22 -14.15
C SER A 111 14.26 6.70 -14.37
N PHE A 112 13.79 5.83 -13.47
CA PHE A 112 13.97 4.38 -13.57
C PHE A 112 12.67 3.53 -13.48
N VAL A 113 11.51 4.10 -13.17
CA VAL A 113 10.19 3.41 -13.13
C VAL A 113 9.15 4.18 -13.94
N ASN A 114 8.45 3.45 -14.82
CA ASN A 114 7.20 3.87 -15.43
C ASN A 114 6.05 3.18 -14.68
N LEU A 115 5.24 3.97 -13.99
CA LEU A 115 4.11 3.46 -13.21
C LEU A 115 2.81 3.53 -14.03
N ARG A 116 2.24 2.37 -14.34
CA ARG A 116 0.93 2.25 -15.00
C ARG A 116 -0.16 2.06 -13.96
N VAL A 117 -1.05 3.04 -13.79
CA VAL A 117 -2.18 2.91 -12.87
C VAL A 117 -3.28 2.04 -13.47
N ILE A 118 -3.71 1.02 -12.72
CA ILE A 118 -4.87 0.17 -13.03
C ILE A 118 -5.95 0.44 -11.97
N THR A 119 -7.04 1.09 -12.39
CA THR A 119 -8.10 1.51 -11.47
C THR A 119 -9.11 0.40 -11.24
N VAL A 120 -8.87 -0.42 -10.21
CA VAL A 120 -9.76 -1.51 -9.79
C VAL A 120 -9.78 -1.60 -8.26
N ASP A 121 -10.97 -1.69 -7.66
CA ASP A 121 -11.13 -2.02 -6.24
C ASP A 121 -10.97 -3.54 -6.08
N LEU A 122 -9.83 -3.96 -5.55
CA LEU A 122 -9.53 -5.38 -5.31
C LEU A 122 -10.20 -5.85 -4.02
N PRO A 123 -10.66 -7.10 -3.94
CA PRO A 123 -11.15 -7.65 -2.68
C PRO A 123 -10.02 -7.73 -1.65
N GLU A 124 -10.36 -7.39 -0.40
CA GLU A 124 -9.46 -7.43 0.75
C GLU A 124 -9.95 -8.48 1.74
N ILE A 125 -9.05 -9.32 2.24
CA ILE A 125 -9.37 -10.28 3.31
C ILE A 125 -9.64 -9.56 4.63
N GLN A 126 -10.42 -10.17 5.51
CA GLN A 126 -10.63 -9.63 6.85
C GLN A 126 -9.50 -10.10 7.78
N GLU A 127 -8.54 -9.21 8.03
CA GLU A 127 -7.44 -9.37 9.00
C GLU A 127 -7.22 -8.02 9.69
N VAL A 128 -6.65 -8.01 10.88
CA VAL A 128 -6.03 -6.86 11.55
C VAL A 128 -4.59 -6.62 11.08
N ASN A 129 -3.87 -7.66 10.65
CA ASN A 129 -2.51 -7.57 10.12
C ASN A 129 -2.51 -7.01 8.69
N THR A 130 -2.05 -5.76 8.53
CA THR A 130 -1.98 -5.07 7.25
C THR A 130 -1.06 -5.76 6.25
N GLU A 131 -0.02 -6.48 6.71
CA GLU A 131 0.88 -7.22 5.83
C GLU A 131 0.19 -8.42 5.18
N ALA A 132 -0.65 -9.14 5.92
CA ALA A 132 -1.41 -10.26 5.38
C ALA A 132 -2.42 -9.79 4.31
N ILE A 133 -3.11 -8.68 4.58
CA ILE A 133 -4.03 -8.05 3.63
C ILE A 133 -3.28 -7.61 2.37
N ALA A 134 -2.19 -6.87 2.53
CA ALA A 134 -1.40 -6.35 1.40
C ALA A 134 -0.83 -7.49 0.54
N LYS A 135 -0.37 -8.60 1.15
CA LYS A 135 0.12 -9.79 0.43
C LYS A 135 -0.96 -10.40 -0.47
N GLU A 136 -2.13 -10.72 0.08
CA GLU A 136 -3.23 -11.30 -0.70
C GLU A 136 -3.69 -10.36 -1.82
N LYS A 137 -3.80 -9.07 -1.51
CA LYS A 137 -4.13 -8.03 -2.49
C LYS A 137 -3.10 -7.95 -3.61
N ALA A 138 -1.81 -8.10 -3.31
CA ALA A 138 -0.74 -8.02 -4.30
C ALA A 138 -0.72 -9.23 -5.23
N LEU A 139 -1.03 -10.43 -4.72
CA LEU A 139 -1.15 -11.64 -5.53
C LEU A 139 -2.26 -11.49 -6.58
N LEU A 140 -3.43 -10.99 -6.16
CA LEU A 140 -4.54 -10.69 -7.07
C LEU A 140 -4.20 -9.57 -8.06
N GLY A 141 -3.58 -8.49 -7.59
CA GLY A 141 -3.14 -7.37 -8.41
C GLY A 141 -2.14 -7.79 -9.50
N ALA A 142 -1.18 -8.66 -9.16
CA ALA A 142 -0.17 -9.15 -10.11
C ALA A 142 -0.79 -10.04 -11.19
N GLN A 143 -1.78 -10.88 -10.84
CA GLN A 143 -2.53 -11.68 -11.81
C GLN A 143 -3.30 -10.78 -12.77
N LEU A 144 -3.98 -9.75 -12.27
CA LEU A 144 -4.72 -8.78 -13.08
C LEU A 144 -3.78 -7.97 -14.00
N ALA A 145 -2.63 -7.56 -13.48
CA ALA A 145 -1.66 -6.75 -14.21
C ALA A 145 -0.89 -7.51 -15.30
N GLY A 146 -0.82 -8.84 -15.19
CA GLY A 146 -0.06 -9.71 -16.09
C GLY A 146 1.46 -9.50 -16.02
N GLY A 147 1.96 -8.96 -14.90
CA GLY A 147 3.37 -8.53 -14.79
C GLY A 147 3.70 -7.95 -13.41
N PRO A 148 4.84 -7.23 -13.30
CA PRO A 148 5.22 -6.53 -12.07
C PRO A 148 4.10 -5.63 -11.58
N CYS A 149 3.75 -5.75 -10.30
CA CYS A 149 2.61 -5.07 -9.72
C CYS A 149 2.94 -4.62 -8.30
N VAL A 150 2.56 -3.40 -7.96
CA VAL A 150 2.51 -2.93 -6.59
C VAL A 150 1.06 -2.64 -6.20
N VAL A 151 0.72 -2.94 -4.96
CA VAL A 151 -0.53 -2.52 -4.33
C VAL A 151 -0.24 -1.82 -3.02
N GLU A 152 -1.22 -1.10 -2.50
CA GLU A 152 -1.13 -0.42 -1.22
C GLU A 152 -2.32 -0.77 -0.33
N ASP A 153 -2.02 -1.02 0.95
CA ASP A 153 -2.99 -1.01 2.04
C ASP A 153 -2.68 0.10 3.05
N THR A 154 -3.72 0.72 3.63
CA THR A 154 -3.56 1.83 4.56
C THR A 154 -4.47 1.61 5.77
N SER A 155 -3.89 1.68 6.96
CA SER A 155 -4.64 1.59 8.22
C SER A 155 -4.46 2.85 9.08
N LEU A 156 -5.49 3.13 9.88
CA LEU A 156 -5.41 4.12 10.96
C LEU A 156 -5.78 3.43 12.27
N GLN A 157 -4.81 3.33 13.17
CA GLN A 157 -4.87 2.46 14.33
C GLN A 157 -4.90 3.32 15.59
N PHE A 158 -6.01 3.29 16.34
CA PHE A 158 -6.12 4.03 17.58
C PHE A 158 -5.61 3.17 18.75
N THR A 159 -4.66 3.68 19.52
CA THR A 159 -4.04 2.95 20.62
C THR A 159 -5.10 2.51 21.65
N ALA A 160 -5.98 3.43 22.04
CA ALA A 160 -7.05 3.20 23.00
C ALA A 160 -8.07 2.11 22.57
N LEU A 161 -8.15 1.79 21.28
CA LEU A 161 -9.03 0.74 20.73
C LEU A 161 -8.27 -0.53 20.34
N GLY A 162 -7.05 -0.73 20.84
CA GLY A 162 -6.22 -1.89 20.49
C GLY A 162 -5.86 -1.94 19.00
N GLY A 163 -5.72 -0.77 18.37
CA GLY A 163 -5.36 -0.64 16.95
C GLY A 163 -6.55 -0.57 15.99
N MET A 164 -7.79 -0.63 16.46
CA MET A 164 -8.98 -0.41 15.63
C MET A 164 -9.20 1.09 15.34
N PRO A 165 -9.86 1.47 14.23
CA PRO A 165 -10.44 0.62 13.19
C PRO A 165 -9.40 -0.07 12.29
N GLY A 166 -8.14 0.35 12.34
CA GLY A 166 -7.03 -0.30 11.66
C GLY A 166 -7.27 -0.41 10.15
N PRO A 167 -7.10 -1.59 9.54
CA PRO A 167 -7.30 -1.76 8.09
C PRO A 167 -8.74 -1.51 7.65
N TYR A 168 -9.71 -1.54 8.56
CA TYR A 168 -11.12 -1.28 8.25
C TYR A 168 -11.45 0.22 8.16
N ILE A 169 -10.45 1.11 8.25
CA ILE A 169 -10.63 2.56 8.28
C ILE A 169 -11.45 3.09 7.09
N LYS A 170 -11.36 2.51 5.88
CA LYS A 170 -12.19 2.89 4.71
C LYS A 170 -13.67 2.88 5.06
N TRP A 171 -14.15 1.79 5.67
CA TRP A 171 -15.55 1.58 6.02
C TRP A 171 -16.00 2.50 7.16
N PHE A 172 -15.15 2.71 8.16
CA PHE A 172 -15.45 3.63 9.25
C PHE A 172 -15.51 5.07 8.75
N GLN A 173 -14.54 5.49 7.92
CA GLN A 173 -14.52 6.82 7.31
C GLN A 173 -15.76 7.09 6.47
N GLU A 174 -16.19 6.13 5.63
CA GLU A 174 -17.40 6.28 4.80
C GLU A 174 -18.68 6.46 5.63
N ARG A 175 -18.80 5.75 6.75
CA ARG A 175 -20.05 5.73 7.54
C ARG A 175 -20.10 6.82 8.59
N LEU A 176 -18.98 7.15 9.20
CA LEU A 176 -18.90 8.04 10.35
C LEU A 176 -18.36 9.42 9.98
N GLY A 177 -17.62 9.52 8.88
CA GLY A 177 -16.81 10.69 8.58
C GLY A 177 -15.76 10.96 9.65
N SER A 178 -15.04 12.06 9.48
CA SER A 178 -13.97 12.46 10.40
C SER A 178 -14.52 12.80 11.79
N GLU A 179 -15.72 13.41 11.86
CA GLU A 179 -16.36 13.74 13.13
C GLU A 179 -16.74 12.49 13.93
N GLY A 180 -17.34 11.49 13.29
CA GLY A 180 -17.70 10.25 13.97
C GLY A 180 -16.47 9.43 14.38
N LEU A 181 -15.40 9.43 13.58
CA LEU A 181 -14.12 8.81 13.96
C LEU A 181 -13.52 9.45 15.23
N TYR A 182 -13.47 10.78 15.30
CA TYR A 182 -13.07 11.50 16.51
C TYR A 182 -13.99 11.16 17.70
N ASN A 183 -15.30 11.10 17.46
CA ASN A 183 -16.29 10.83 18.51
C ASN A 183 -16.14 9.45 19.15
N ILE A 184 -15.72 8.41 18.42
CA ILE A 184 -15.45 7.08 19.00
C ILE A 184 -14.41 7.16 20.12
N LEU A 185 -13.43 8.05 19.99
CA LEU A 185 -12.38 8.19 20.99
C LEU A 185 -12.76 9.06 22.18
N THR A 186 -13.90 9.78 22.16
CA THR A 186 -14.24 10.76 23.22
C THR A 186 -14.25 10.18 24.64
N ALA A 187 -14.57 8.89 24.78
CA ALA A 187 -14.59 8.18 26.07
C ALA A 187 -13.21 7.81 26.63
N TYR A 188 -12.14 7.95 25.85
CA TYR A 188 -10.78 7.54 26.21
C TYR A 188 -9.89 8.75 26.46
N GLU A 189 -9.03 8.73 27.47
CA GLU A 189 -8.06 9.83 27.67
C GLU A 189 -6.96 9.80 26.60
N ASP A 190 -6.50 8.58 26.26
CA ASP A 190 -5.50 8.35 25.22
C ASP A 190 -6.09 8.61 23.83
N LYS A 191 -5.50 9.56 23.11
CA LYS A 191 -5.82 9.92 21.72
C LYS A 191 -4.71 9.54 20.74
N SER A 192 -3.67 8.85 21.21
CA SER A 192 -2.57 8.43 20.36
C SER A 192 -3.07 7.45 19.29
N ALA A 193 -2.47 7.54 18.12
CA ALA A 193 -2.77 6.70 16.99
C ALA A 193 -1.53 6.55 16.11
N GLN A 194 -1.56 5.54 15.25
CA GLN A 194 -0.58 5.40 14.18
C GLN A 194 -1.27 5.21 12.84
N ALA A 195 -0.75 5.91 11.83
CA ALA A 195 -1.07 5.66 10.44
C ALA A 195 -0.03 4.68 9.87
N VAL A 196 -0.49 3.60 9.24
CA VAL A 196 0.39 2.59 8.64
C VAL A 196 0.06 2.43 7.17
N CYS A 197 1.10 2.52 6.33
CA CYS A 197 1.03 2.18 4.91
C CYS A 197 1.84 0.91 4.70
N THR A 198 1.24 -0.08 4.04
CA THR A 198 1.96 -1.27 3.59
C THR A 198 1.88 -1.36 2.08
N LEU A 199 3.01 -1.17 1.42
CA LEU A 199 3.18 -1.48 0.00
C LEU A 199 3.57 -2.93 -0.15
N ALA A 200 2.95 -3.62 -1.09
CA ALA A 200 3.29 -4.98 -1.45
C ALA A 200 3.60 -5.05 -2.94
N PHE A 201 4.85 -5.39 -3.27
CA PHE A 201 5.36 -5.45 -4.63
C PHE A 201 5.60 -6.90 -5.07
N CYS A 202 4.92 -7.30 -6.13
CA CYS A 202 5.12 -8.57 -6.83
C CYS A 202 5.97 -8.31 -8.09
N PRO A 203 7.18 -8.87 -8.22
CA PRO A 203 7.99 -8.70 -9.42
C PRO A 203 7.44 -9.42 -10.66
N TYR A 204 6.58 -10.43 -10.49
CA TYR A 204 5.90 -11.16 -11.56
C TYR A 204 4.65 -11.87 -11.01
N PRO A 205 3.73 -12.37 -11.87
CA PRO A 205 2.58 -13.14 -11.42
C PRO A 205 3.01 -14.35 -10.59
N HIS A 206 2.36 -14.58 -9.45
CA HIS A 206 2.66 -15.67 -8.50
C HIS A 206 3.99 -15.57 -7.73
N ALA A 207 4.74 -14.47 -7.84
CA ALA A 207 5.86 -14.21 -6.95
C ALA A 207 5.37 -13.92 -5.52
N ASP A 208 6.15 -14.34 -4.52
CA ASP A 208 5.93 -13.87 -3.15
C ASP A 208 6.12 -12.34 -3.09
N PRO A 209 5.14 -11.59 -2.54
CA PRO A 209 5.23 -10.14 -2.47
C PRO A 209 6.33 -9.68 -1.52
N VAL A 210 7.10 -8.67 -1.94
CA VAL A 210 8.02 -7.93 -1.07
C VAL A 210 7.27 -6.80 -0.40
N LEU A 211 7.37 -6.70 0.93
CA LEU A 211 6.64 -5.70 1.71
C LEU A 211 7.51 -4.52 2.13
N PHE A 212 6.91 -3.33 2.09
CA PHE A 212 7.49 -2.08 2.56
C PHE A 212 6.47 -1.38 3.44
N THR A 213 6.79 -1.23 4.72
CA THR A 213 5.86 -0.69 5.72
C THR A 213 6.38 0.65 6.24
N GLY A 214 5.57 1.69 6.11
CA GLY A 214 5.81 2.98 6.71
C GLY A 214 4.82 3.27 7.82
N VAL A 215 5.31 3.79 8.95
CA VAL A 215 4.50 4.11 10.13
C VAL A 215 4.72 5.58 10.50
N THR A 216 3.63 6.29 10.76
CA THR A 216 3.64 7.62 11.36
C THR A 216 2.82 7.59 12.62
N HIS A 217 3.46 7.86 13.76
CA HIS A 217 2.77 8.08 15.02
C HIS A 217 2.16 9.48 15.05
N GLY A 218 1.11 9.64 15.84
CA GLY A 218 0.39 10.89 15.93
C GLY A 218 -0.73 10.84 16.95
N THR A 219 -1.53 11.89 16.92
CA THR A 219 -2.67 12.09 17.83
C THR A 219 -3.93 12.39 17.04
N ILE A 220 -5.06 11.84 17.50
CA ILE A 220 -6.38 12.14 16.95
C ILE A 220 -6.95 13.40 17.60
N VAL A 221 -7.31 14.37 16.77
CA VAL A 221 -7.87 15.65 17.18
C VAL A 221 -9.26 15.86 16.60
N LYS A 222 -9.97 16.86 17.12
CA LYS A 222 -11.25 17.29 16.54
C LYS A 222 -11.03 17.69 15.07
N PRO A 223 -11.93 17.31 14.12
CA PRO A 223 -11.69 17.57 12.71
C PRO A 223 -11.43 19.03 12.41
N VAL A 224 -10.34 19.30 11.69
CA VAL A 224 -10.02 20.63 11.16
C VAL A 224 -10.22 20.62 9.65
N PRO A 225 -11.19 21.39 9.11
CA PRO A 225 -11.40 21.47 7.68
C PRO A 225 -10.13 21.94 6.95
N GLY A 226 -9.80 21.27 5.85
CA GLY A 226 -8.58 21.54 5.11
C GLY A 226 -8.54 20.83 3.78
N ARG A 227 -7.33 20.75 3.22
CA ARG A 227 -6.96 19.96 2.05
C ARG A 227 -6.91 18.47 2.43
N GLY A 228 -6.61 17.58 1.49
CA GLY A 228 -6.43 16.15 1.79
C GLY A 228 -7.71 15.32 1.70
N PHE A 229 -7.65 14.06 2.13
CA PHE A 229 -8.73 13.09 1.94
C PHE A 229 -8.89 12.13 3.13
N GLY A 230 -10.09 11.56 3.25
CA GLY A 230 -10.41 10.62 4.31
C GLY A 230 -10.25 11.24 5.70
N TRP A 231 -9.39 10.63 6.50
CA TRP A 231 -9.17 10.96 7.91
C TRP A 231 -8.03 11.99 8.13
N ASP A 232 -7.47 12.56 7.06
CA ASP A 232 -6.39 13.56 7.15
C ASP A 232 -6.72 14.75 8.08
N SER A 233 -8.01 15.09 8.22
CA SER A 233 -8.49 16.21 9.05
C SER A 233 -8.46 15.98 10.55
N ILE A 234 -8.25 14.74 11.00
CA ILE A 234 -8.24 14.38 12.42
C ILE A 234 -6.90 13.84 12.88
N PHE A 235 -5.94 13.60 11.99
CA PHE A 235 -4.66 13.02 12.36
C PHE A 235 -3.55 14.08 12.33
N VAL A 236 -3.02 14.39 13.51
CA VAL A 236 -1.82 15.22 13.66
C VAL A 236 -0.62 14.29 13.85
N PRO A 237 0.32 14.23 12.88
CA PRO A 237 1.53 13.43 13.06
C PRO A 237 2.42 14.04 14.15
N ASP A 238 3.15 13.20 14.85
CA ASP A 238 4.23 13.64 15.73
C ASP A 238 5.34 14.25 14.86
N ASN A 239 6.04 15.28 15.36
CA ASN A 239 6.92 16.06 14.51
C ASN A 239 8.26 15.38 14.20
N CYS A 240 8.70 14.50 15.11
CA CYS A 240 10.01 13.86 15.12
C CYS A 240 9.87 12.41 15.57
N ASP A 241 10.81 11.54 15.17
CA ASP A 241 10.81 10.14 15.62
C ASP A 241 11.25 10.01 17.11
N ASN A 242 11.75 11.09 17.73
CA ASN A 242 12.15 11.19 19.14
C ASN A 242 11.32 12.25 19.91
N ALA A 243 11.02 11.97 21.17
CA ALA A 243 10.12 12.79 21.99
C ALA A 243 10.66 14.20 22.31
N GLU A 244 11.98 14.34 22.46
CA GLU A 244 12.63 15.61 22.83
C GLU A 244 12.52 16.69 21.75
N GLU A 245 12.42 16.29 20.48
CA GLU A 245 12.26 17.23 19.37
C GLU A 245 10.78 17.59 19.13
N ASP A 246 9.82 16.72 19.48
CA ASP A 246 8.39 17.05 19.41
C ASP A 246 8.00 18.11 20.45
N GLU A 247 8.64 18.12 21.62
CA GLU A 247 8.43 19.15 22.65
C GLU A 247 8.86 20.56 22.20
N ASN A 248 9.80 20.66 21.27
CA ASN A 248 10.31 21.93 20.76
C ASN A 248 9.57 22.43 19.51
N CYS A 249 8.53 21.74 19.07
CA CYS A 249 7.81 22.11 17.87
C CYS A 249 6.85 23.30 18.10
N THR A 250 6.82 24.23 17.15
CA THR A 250 5.90 25.37 17.25
C THR A 250 4.47 24.93 16.97
N PRO A 251 3.45 25.63 17.52
CA PRO A 251 2.05 25.33 17.24
C PRO A 251 1.72 25.30 15.74
N GLU A 252 2.42 26.08 14.92
CA GLU A 252 2.26 26.11 13.45
C GLU A 252 2.74 24.81 12.78
N GLN A 253 3.70 24.10 13.39
CA GLN A 253 4.22 22.83 12.91
C GLN A 253 3.30 21.66 13.30
N ARG A 254 2.56 21.78 14.40
CA ARG A 254 1.61 20.76 14.90
C ARG A 254 0.23 20.91 14.25
N LYS A 255 0.11 20.50 12.99
CA LYS A 255 -1.13 20.60 12.20
C LYS A 255 -1.58 19.24 11.66
N PRO A 256 -2.90 19.00 11.48
CA PRO A 256 -3.38 17.78 10.84
C PRO A 256 -2.86 17.63 9.41
N PHE A 257 -2.80 16.40 8.88
CA PHE A 257 -2.45 16.18 7.47
C PHE A 257 -3.29 17.02 6.51
N SER A 258 -4.55 17.33 6.86
CA SER A 258 -5.41 18.18 6.03
C SER A 258 -4.89 19.61 5.84
N LEU A 259 -4.09 20.12 6.77
CA LEU A 259 -3.51 21.47 6.70
C LEU A 259 -2.10 21.47 6.11
N MET A 260 -1.53 20.30 5.85
CA MET A 260 -0.23 20.17 5.19
C MET A 260 -0.35 20.43 3.68
N THR A 261 0.72 20.91 3.06
CA THR A 261 0.88 20.79 1.61
C THR A 261 1.14 19.32 1.27
N THR A 262 0.97 18.93 0.01
CA THR A 262 1.29 17.56 -0.41
C THR A 262 2.75 17.22 -0.14
N GLU A 263 3.66 18.16 -0.41
CA GLU A 263 5.10 18.03 -0.13
C GLU A 263 5.39 17.79 1.36
N GLU A 264 4.84 18.64 2.25
CA GLU A 264 5.01 18.49 3.71
C GLU A 264 4.49 17.13 4.20
N LYS A 265 3.34 16.70 3.68
CA LYS A 265 2.74 15.39 4.00
C LYS A 265 3.61 14.25 3.47
N ASN A 266 4.09 14.31 2.23
CA ASN A 266 4.92 13.28 1.61
C ASN A 266 6.22 13.05 2.38
N GLN A 267 6.81 14.11 2.94
CA GLN A 267 8.03 14.01 3.74
C GLN A 267 7.81 13.21 5.04
N LYS A 268 6.69 13.43 5.75
CA LYS A 268 6.46 12.82 7.08
C LYS A 268 5.55 11.59 7.09
N SER A 269 4.73 11.41 6.05
CA SER A 269 3.66 10.41 6.06
C SER A 269 4.16 8.96 5.96
N HIS A 270 3.37 8.08 6.55
CA HIS A 270 3.45 6.62 6.45
C HIS A 270 3.59 6.15 4.98
N ARG A 271 2.81 6.72 4.05
CA ARG A 271 2.95 6.44 2.61
C ARG A 271 4.31 6.90 2.08
N GLY A 272 4.74 8.12 2.41
CA GLY A 272 6.08 8.63 2.10
C GLY A 272 7.19 7.68 2.54
N LYS A 273 7.14 7.24 3.80
CA LYS A 273 8.10 6.29 4.40
C LYS A 273 8.11 4.95 3.64
N ALA A 274 6.93 4.37 3.34
CA ALA A 274 6.82 3.10 2.61
C ALA A 274 7.35 3.22 1.16
N VAL A 275 6.96 4.27 0.43
CA VAL A 275 7.39 4.49 -0.96
C VAL A 275 8.90 4.71 -1.04
N ARG A 276 9.50 5.45 -0.11
CA ARG A 276 10.97 5.63 -0.06
C ARG A 276 11.72 4.31 0.17
N GLN A 277 11.23 3.45 1.07
CA GLN A 277 11.80 2.11 1.26
C GLN A 277 11.71 1.29 -0.03
N TRP A 278 10.55 1.31 -0.69
CA TRP A 278 10.34 0.61 -1.95
C TRP A 278 11.23 1.14 -3.08
N ALA A 279 11.34 2.46 -3.23
CA ALA A 279 12.21 3.10 -4.22
C ALA A 279 13.69 2.73 -4.01
N ALA A 280 14.17 2.77 -2.76
CA ALA A 280 15.52 2.35 -2.42
C ALA A 280 15.77 0.86 -2.72
N TRP A 281 14.77 0.02 -2.47
CA TRP A 281 14.83 -1.40 -2.82
C TRP A 281 14.86 -1.62 -4.33
N LEU A 282 14.01 -0.94 -5.10
CA LEU A 282 13.98 -1.06 -6.57
C LEU A 282 15.33 -0.70 -7.18
N ARG A 283 16.00 0.36 -6.72
CA ARG A 283 17.33 0.75 -7.20
C ARG A 283 18.37 -0.34 -7.00
N ARG A 284 18.39 -0.94 -5.81
CA ARG A 284 19.33 -2.03 -5.49
C ARG A 284 19.11 -3.27 -6.36
N ASN A 285 17.88 -3.50 -6.81
CA ASN A 285 17.48 -4.69 -7.56
C ASN A 285 17.19 -4.41 -9.05
N GLN A 286 17.47 -3.20 -9.56
CA GLN A 286 16.99 -2.74 -10.87
C GLN A 286 17.51 -3.60 -12.03
N ASN A 287 18.76 -4.04 -11.96
CA ASN A 287 19.40 -4.82 -13.04
C ASN A 287 18.73 -6.20 -13.18
N GLU A 288 18.46 -6.87 -12.06
CA GLU A 288 17.82 -8.18 -12.05
C GLU A 288 16.36 -8.12 -12.53
N LEU A 289 15.62 -7.09 -12.09
CA LEU A 289 14.26 -6.83 -12.56
C LEU A 289 14.24 -6.53 -14.06
N TRP A 290 15.22 -5.77 -14.53
CA TRP A 290 15.37 -5.43 -15.95
C TRP A 290 15.64 -6.64 -16.84
N GLU A 291 16.61 -7.49 -16.49
CA GLU A 291 16.96 -8.69 -17.26
C GLU A 291 15.75 -9.61 -17.47
N ARG A 292 14.89 -9.71 -16.46
CA ARG A 292 13.66 -10.51 -16.50
C ARG A 292 12.58 -9.86 -17.37
N GLN A 293 12.37 -8.55 -17.29
CA GLN A 293 11.40 -7.85 -18.15
C GLN A 293 11.84 -7.82 -19.62
N GLY A 294 13.15 -7.81 -19.88
CA GLY A 294 13.73 -7.83 -21.23
C GLY A 294 13.66 -9.17 -21.97
N GLY A 295 13.00 -10.19 -21.40
CA GLY A 295 12.79 -11.48 -22.06
C GLY A 295 14.03 -12.37 -22.15
N ARG A 296 14.98 -12.25 -21.22
CA ARG A 296 16.02 -13.27 -21.02
C ARG A 296 15.52 -14.30 -20.00
N PRO A 297 15.10 -15.50 -20.43
CA PRO A 297 14.67 -16.54 -19.50
C PRO A 297 15.91 -17.24 -18.95
N ALA A 298 16.50 -16.70 -17.90
CA ALA A 298 17.41 -17.40 -17.00
C ALA A 298 17.37 -16.62 -15.69
N ILE A 299 17.13 -17.17 -14.52
CA ILE A 299 17.53 -18.44 -13.94
C ILE A 299 16.35 -18.88 -13.04
N GLY A 300 16.14 -20.19 -12.90
CA GLY A 300 14.97 -20.76 -12.21
C GLY A 300 14.71 -20.25 -10.79
N HIS A 301 13.71 -20.84 -10.14
CA HIS A 301 13.24 -20.67 -8.75
C HIS A 301 14.31 -20.76 -7.63
N LYS A 302 15.58 -20.49 -7.89
CA LYS A 302 16.63 -20.38 -6.88
C LYS A 302 16.51 -19.03 -6.16
N GLY A 303 15.68 -19.05 -5.11
CA GLY A 303 15.93 -18.37 -3.84
C GLY A 303 16.31 -16.90 -3.91
N LEU A 304 15.35 -16.04 -4.22
CA LEU A 304 15.42 -14.67 -3.73
C LEU A 304 14.66 -14.65 -2.39
N ASP A 305 15.40 -14.72 -1.29
CA ASP A 305 14.86 -14.43 0.04
C ASP A 305 14.71 -12.90 0.10
N PHE A 306 13.59 -12.39 -0.43
CA PHE A 306 13.24 -10.97 -0.41
C PHE A 306 12.82 -10.50 0.99
N LYS A 307 13.55 -10.92 2.02
CA LYS A 307 13.39 -10.33 3.34
C LYS A 307 13.84 -8.89 3.26
N CYS A 308 12.97 -7.99 3.68
CA CYS A 308 13.38 -6.65 4.08
C CYS A 308 14.37 -6.85 5.23
N THR A 309 15.67 -6.71 4.97
CA THR A 309 16.65 -6.62 6.05
C THR A 309 16.32 -5.32 6.76
N SER A 310 15.63 -5.42 7.89
CA SER A 310 15.50 -4.33 8.85
C SER A 310 16.88 -3.72 9.04
N VAL A 311 16.98 -2.41 8.88
CA VAL A 311 18.17 -1.66 9.29
C VAL A 311 18.34 -1.98 10.78
N GLU A 312 19.49 -2.55 11.14
CA GLU A 312 19.83 -2.81 12.55
C GLU A 312 19.72 -1.51 13.35
N GLU A 313 19.19 -1.63 14.57
CA GLU A 313 18.94 -0.57 15.55
C GLU A 313 20.13 0.38 15.80
#